data_AF-A0A1S8TCD0-F1
#
_entry.id   AF-A0A1S8TCD0-F1
#
_cell.length_a   1.000
_cell.length_b   1.000
_cell.length_c   1.000
_cell.angle_alpha   90.00
_cell.angle_beta   90.00
_cell.angle_gamma   90.00
#
_symmetry.space_group_name_H-M   'P 1'
#
loop_
_entity.id
_entity.type
_entity.pdbx_description
1 polymer ?
#
loop_
_entity_poly.entity_id
_entity_poly.type
_entity_poly.pdbx_seq_one_letter_code
_entity_poly.pdbx_strand_id
1 'polypeptide(L)'
;MGYTSGRIKTQGLKEFKYGKIEARMKLPSGQGIWPAFWMLGLNISQAVWPKCGEIDIMEHVNDEANIHGTIHWDDNKYANYGGPSGNLDVTQYHVYSI
;
A
#
# COMPACT_ATOMS: atom_id res chain seq x y z
N MET A 1 -3.24 18.47 -20.37
CA MET A 1 -4.32 17.64 -19.79
C MET A 1 -3.86 17.21 -18.41
N GLY A 2 -4.70 17.37 -17.38
CA GLY A 2 -4.39 16.97 -16.01
C GLY A 2 -5.03 15.63 -15.67
N TYR A 3 -4.51 14.95 -14.65
CA TYR A 3 -5.04 13.68 -14.15
C TYR A 3 -5.95 13.93 -12.93
N THR A 4 -6.96 13.10 -12.75
CA THR A 4 -7.77 13.02 -11.53
C THR A 4 -7.83 11.56 -11.05
N SER A 5 -7.96 11.34 -9.74
CA SER A 5 -8.00 10.01 -9.13
C SER A 5 -8.77 10.04 -7.80
N GLY A 6 -8.91 8.90 -7.12
CA GLY A 6 -9.56 8.75 -5.83
C GLY A 6 -8.60 8.28 -4.73
N ARG A 7 -8.73 8.86 -3.53
CA ARG A 7 -8.06 8.39 -2.31
C ARG A 7 -9.08 8.35 -1.17
N ILE A 8 -9.32 7.16 -0.61
CA ILE A 8 -10.23 6.94 0.51
C ILE A 8 -9.40 6.55 1.73
N LYS A 9 -9.72 7.10 2.91
CA LYS A 9 -9.03 6.79 4.18
C LYS A 9 -10.03 6.67 5.32
N THR A 10 -9.70 5.86 6.32
CA THR A 10 -10.51 5.68 7.55
C THR A 10 -10.04 6.55 8.73
N GLN A 11 -9.09 7.47 8.51
CA GLN A 11 -8.50 8.32 9.55
C GLN A 11 -9.58 9.07 10.36
N GLY A 12 -9.58 8.91 11.68
CA GLY A 12 -10.56 9.50 12.60
C GLY A 12 -11.92 8.78 12.63
N LEU A 13 -12.08 7.68 11.89
CA LEU A 13 -13.31 6.88 11.84
C LEU A 13 -13.09 5.43 12.28
N LYS A 14 -12.04 4.78 11.76
CA LYS A 14 -11.71 3.39 12.10
C LYS A 14 -10.21 3.15 12.03
N GLU A 15 -9.72 2.51 13.08
CA GLU A 15 -8.32 2.19 13.28
C GLU A 15 -8.18 0.72 13.70
N PHE A 16 -7.02 0.15 13.39
CA PHE A 16 -6.69 -1.23 13.69
C PHE A 16 -5.33 -1.28 14.35
N LYS A 17 -5.24 -2.04 15.45
CA LYS A 17 -3.97 -2.39 16.09
C LYS A 17 -3.89 -3.90 16.10
N TYR A 18 -2.96 -4.44 15.32
CA TYR A 18 -2.81 -5.86 15.03
C TYR A 18 -4.01 -6.47 14.28
N GLY A 19 -3.91 -7.76 14.00
CA GLY A 19 -4.90 -8.53 13.25
C GLY A 19 -4.49 -8.75 11.80
N LYS A 20 -5.32 -9.51 11.09
CA LYS A 20 -5.20 -9.72 9.64
C LYS A 20 -6.01 -8.66 8.91
N ILE A 21 -5.40 -7.95 7.98
CA ILE A 21 -6.06 -6.94 7.15
C ILE A 21 -6.02 -7.42 5.71
N GLU A 22 -7.18 -7.53 5.04
CA GLU A 22 -7.24 -8.00 3.66
C GLU A 22 -8.25 -7.23 2.81
N ALA A 23 -7.95 -7.13 1.52
CA ALA A 23 -8.87 -6.62 0.50
C ALA A 23 -8.80 -7.50 -0.75
N ARG A 24 -9.98 -7.82 -1.32
CA ARG A 24 -10.09 -8.54 -2.59
C ARG A 24 -10.28 -7.54 -3.73
N MET A 25 -9.25 -7.32 -4.54
CA MET A 25 -9.20 -6.25 -5.53
C MET A 25 -8.75 -6.77 -6.90
N LYS A 26 -9.19 -6.09 -7.96
CA LYS A 26 -8.66 -6.18 -9.32
C LYS A 26 -8.07 -4.82 -9.65
N LEU A 27 -6.87 -4.79 -10.22
CA LEU A 27 -6.14 -3.56 -10.46
C LEU A 27 -6.21 -3.13 -11.94
N PRO A 28 -6.15 -1.82 -12.23
CA PRO A 28 -5.79 -1.33 -13.55
C PRO A 28 -4.31 -1.64 -13.86
N SER A 29 -3.96 -1.71 -15.14
CA SER A 29 -2.57 -1.87 -15.60
C SER A 29 -2.32 -0.94 -16.78
N GLY A 30 -1.12 -0.34 -16.82
CA GLY A 30 -0.69 0.55 -17.90
C GLY A 30 0.28 1.62 -17.43
N GLN A 31 1.03 2.21 -18.36
CA GLN A 31 2.04 3.22 -18.06
C GLN A 31 1.46 4.41 -17.26
N GLY A 32 2.11 4.76 -16.15
CA GLY A 32 1.75 5.87 -15.28
C GLY A 32 0.70 5.56 -14.21
N ILE A 33 0.24 4.31 -14.13
CA ILE A 33 -0.73 3.83 -13.14
C ILE A 33 0.00 3.30 -11.90
N TRP A 34 -0.46 3.69 -10.70
CA TRP A 34 0.10 3.22 -9.42
C TRP A 34 -1.00 3.09 -8.35
N PRO A 35 -1.82 2.02 -8.38
CA PRO A 35 -2.76 1.72 -7.31
C PRO A 35 -2.02 1.27 -6.05
N ALA A 36 -2.59 1.61 -4.88
CA ALA A 36 -2.04 1.21 -3.59
C ALA A 36 -3.15 0.85 -2.59
N PHE A 37 -2.86 -0.13 -1.75
CA PHE A 37 -3.62 -0.46 -0.55
C PHE A 37 -2.66 -0.54 0.64
N TRP A 38 -2.82 0.36 1.58
CA TRP A 38 -1.80 0.66 2.58
C TRP A 38 -2.39 1.25 3.86
N MET A 39 -1.57 1.35 4.89
CA MET A 39 -1.92 1.80 6.23
C MET A 39 -0.87 2.78 6.77
N LEU A 40 -1.30 3.70 7.63
CA LEU A 40 -0.43 4.63 8.36
C LEU A 40 -0.70 4.56 9.85
N GLY A 41 0.31 4.88 10.66
CA GLY A 41 0.11 5.16 12.08
C GLY A 41 -0.83 6.33 12.32
N LEU A 42 -1.73 6.16 13.29
CA LEU A 42 -2.65 7.22 13.73
C LEU A 42 -1.92 8.51 14.13
N ASN A 43 -0.72 8.35 14.68
CA ASN A 43 0.09 9.43 15.20
C ASN A 43 0.77 10.28 14.12
N ILE A 44 0.39 10.17 12.83
CA ILE A 44 0.99 10.96 11.73
C ILE A 44 0.95 12.49 11.96
N SER A 45 0.00 13.00 12.75
CA SER A 45 -0.06 14.42 13.10
C SER A 45 0.92 14.83 14.21
N GLN A 46 1.43 13.89 15.01
CA GLN A 46 2.43 14.14 16.06
C GLN A 46 3.83 13.65 15.67
N ALA A 47 3.92 12.52 14.99
CA ALA A 47 5.13 11.87 14.52
C ALA A 47 5.09 11.85 12.98
N VAL A 48 5.64 12.88 12.34
CA VAL A 48 5.64 13.02 10.88
C VAL A 48 6.30 11.79 10.24
N TRP A 49 5.77 11.37 9.08
CA TRP A 49 6.34 10.29 8.28
C TRP A 49 7.87 10.43 8.13
N PRO A 50 8.65 9.33 8.22
CA PRO A 50 8.20 7.94 8.42
C PRO A 50 8.04 7.52 9.88
N LYS A 51 8.15 8.45 10.85
CA LYS A 51 8.07 8.13 12.29
C LYS A 51 6.71 7.57 12.73
N CYS A 52 5.62 7.89 12.02
CA CYS A 52 4.33 7.27 12.29
C CYS A 52 4.24 5.81 11.86
N GLY A 53 5.16 5.34 11.02
CA GLY A 53 5.07 4.04 10.37
C GLY A 53 4.08 4.00 9.21
N GLU A 54 4.40 3.17 8.23
CA GLU A 54 3.60 2.87 7.05
C GLU A 54 3.70 1.38 6.74
N ILE A 55 2.58 0.78 6.33
CA ILE A 55 2.52 -0.60 5.84
C ILE A 55 1.80 -0.59 4.50
N ASP A 56 2.55 -0.81 3.44
CA ASP A 56 2.04 -1.00 2.09
C ASP A 56 1.72 -2.48 1.90
N ILE A 57 0.43 -2.81 1.94
CA ILE A 57 -0.06 -4.19 1.76
C ILE A 57 0.04 -4.58 0.29
N MET A 58 -0.16 -3.63 -0.62
CA MET A 58 -0.07 -3.81 -2.06
C MET A 58 0.24 -2.48 -2.73
N GLU A 59 1.31 -2.46 -3.52
CA GLU A 59 1.55 -1.48 -4.57
C GLU A 59 1.81 -2.19 -5.91
N HIS A 60 1.35 -1.59 -7.01
CA HIS A 60 1.62 -2.07 -8.37
C HIS A 60 2.01 -0.90 -9.23
N VAL A 61 3.12 -0.98 -9.97
CA VAL A 61 3.62 0.13 -10.78
C VAL A 61 3.55 -0.21 -12.26
N ASN A 62 2.88 0.65 -13.02
CA ASN A 62 2.70 0.55 -14.46
C ASN A 62 2.03 -0.77 -14.89
N ASP A 63 2.77 -1.58 -15.65
CA ASP A 63 2.38 -2.88 -16.20
C ASP A 63 3.36 -3.98 -15.76
N GLU A 64 4.09 -3.77 -14.66
CA GLU A 64 5.06 -4.74 -14.17
C GLU A 64 4.38 -6.05 -13.71
N ALA A 65 5.14 -7.14 -13.70
CA ALA A 65 4.62 -8.45 -13.30
C ALA A 65 4.53 -8.63 -11.77
N ASN A 66 5.21 -7.77 -11.01
CA ASN A 66 5.35 -7.88 -9.56
C ASN A 66 4.42 -6.92 -8.82
N ILE A 67 4.05 -7.30 -7.61
CA ILE A 67 3.41 -6.46 -6.60
C ILE A 67 4.44 -6.24 -5.50
N HIS A 68 4.40 -5.05 -4.89
CA HIS A 68 5.25 -4.70 -3.77
C HIS A 68 4.45 -4.69 -2.48
N GLY A 69 5.03 -5.28 -1.44
CA GLY A 69 4.64 -5.06 -0.07
C GLY A 69 5.82 -4.42 0.66
N THR A 70 5.61 -3.29 1.30
CA THR A 70 6.70 -2.47 1.87
C THR A 70 6.30 -2.01 3.27
N ILE A 71 7.28 -1.89 4.17
CA ILE A 71 7.09 -1.21 5.45
C ILE A 71 8.04 -0.04 5.54
N HIS A 72 7.56 1.12 6.00
CA HIS A 72 8.38 2.30 6.26
C HIS A 72 8.35 2.68 7.74
N TRP A 73 9.49 3.06 8.31
CA TRP A 73 9.61 3.46 9.71
C TRP A 73 10.83 4.36 9.93
N ASP A 74 11.07 4.82 11.17
CA ASP A 74 12.27 5.59 11.54
C ASP A 74 13.01 4.92 12.71
N ASP A 75 13.89 3.97 12.38
CA ASP A 75 14.88 3.36 13.30
C ASP A 75 16.07 2.82 12.50
N ASN A 76 17.04 3.69 12.18
CA ASN A 76 18.27 3.41 11.42
C ASN A 76 18.12 2.82 10.00
N LYS A 77 16.89 2.57 9.53
CA LYS A 77 16.51 2.27 8.13
C LYS A 77 15.08 2.77 7.91
N TYR A 78 14.81 3.35 6.74
CA TYR A 78 13.53 4.02 6.46
C TYR A 78 12.49 3.15 5.77
N ALA A 79 12.92 2.03 5.18
CA ALA A 79 12.05 1.11 4.47
C ALA A 79 12.60 -0.32 4.50
N ASN A 80 11.71 -1.31 4.43
CA ASN A 80 12.02 -2.69 4.08
C ASN A 80 11.06 -3.13 2.98
N TYR A 81 11.66 -3.54 1.87
CA TYR A 81 10.94 -4.02 0.70
C TYR A 81 10.75 -5.53 0.83
N GLY A 82 9.51 -5.97 0.63
CA GLY A 82 9.15 -7.37 0.61
C GLY A 82 9.85 -8.16 -0.48
N GLY A 83 9.70 -9.48 -0.40
CA GLY A 83 10.17 -10.39 -1.46
C GLY A 83 9.30 -10.30 -2.72
N PRO A 84 9.71 -10.98 -3.81
CA PRO A 84 8.94 -10.99 -5.04
C PRO A 84 7.55 -11.61 -4.82
N SER A 85 6.51 -10.94 -5.32
CA SER A 85 5.14 -11.51 -5.35
C SER A 85 5.01 -12.72 -6.28
N GLY A 86 5.95 -12.88 -7.21
CA GLY A 86 5.82 -13.76 -8.37
C GLY A 86 4.95 -13.14 -9.47
N ASN A 87 4.85 -13.83 -10.60
CA ASN A 87 4.06 -13.38 -11.74
C ASN A 87 2.55 -13.46 -11.42
N LEU A 88 1.90 -12.30 -11.35
CA LEU A 88 0.48 -12.17 -11.06
C LEU A 88 -0.23 -11.42 -12.19
N ASP A 89 -1.31 -11.97 -12.74
CA ASP A 89 -2.22 -11.17 -13.57
C ASP A 89 -3.07 -10.28 -12.66
N VAL A 90 -2.56 -9.08 -12.36
CA VAL A 90 -3.20 -8.08 -11.50
C VAL A 90 -4.57 -7.60 -12.01
N THR A 91 -4.87 -7.88 -13.29
CA THR A 91 -6.16 -7.56 -13.90
C THR A 91 -7.24 -8.60 -13.57
N GLN A 92 -6.93 -9.63 -12.78
CA GLN A 92 -7.92 -10.48 -12.13
C GLN A 92 -8.08 -10.12 -10.66
N TYR A 93 -9.11 -10.67 -10.02
CA TYR A 93 -9.27 -10.48 -8.58
C TYR A 93 -8.27 -11.32 -7.79
N HIS A 94 -7.57 -10.66 -6.88
CA HIS A 94 -6.67 -11.28 -5.90
C HIS A 94 -6.99 -10.78 -4.51
N VAL A 95 -6.59 -11.56 -3.50
CA VAL A 95 -6.65 -11.14 -2.09
C VAL A 95 -5.26 -10.64 -1.70
N TYR A 96 -5.19 -9.38 -1.29
CA TYR A 96 -3.99 -8.75 -0.77
C TYR A 96 -4.13 -8.63 0.74
N SER A 97 -3.18 -9.17 1.51
CA SER A 97 -3.29 -9.26 2.97
C SER A 97 -1.96 -9.20 3.70
N ILE A 98 -2.00 -8.73 4.95
CA ILE A 98 -0.95 -8.86 5.98
C ILE A 98 -1.48 -9.61 7.21
#